data_AF-A0A661QSI0-F1
#
_entry.id   AF-A0A661QSI0-F1
#
_cell.length_a   1.000
_cell.length_b   1.000
_cell.length_c   1.000
_cell.angle_alpha   90.00
_cell.angle_beta   90.00
_cell.angle_gamma   90.00
#
_symmetry.space_group_name_H-M   'P 1'
#
loop_
_entity.id
_entity.type
_entity.pdbx_description
1 polymer ?
#
loop_
_entity_poly.entity_id
_entity_poly.type
_entity_poly.pdbx_seq_one_letter_code
_entity_poly.pdbx_strand_id
1 'polypeptide(L)'
;MQSSDINKSAYGWWTQGHTEPEVGDHAVRSAVLRIAQPVNLLNLDGQLAIGRGGAITMGKKIPPQPAVFPLYAYVPPLPPENLGDPQFKKTYDLRYAYITGAMANGITSVEMVENAGRAGMVGFFGAAGLSLNQIEAAIDRLQKSLKDIPFGFNLINSPNDPELEAAVVQLYLRRGITLVSSSAYLDLTLPLVYYRVKGIHRDKNGRVVCPNKVIAKVSRVEVARKYFSPPPEKLLAQLVERKMLTREEADLAKSIPMAEDLTAEADSGGHTDNRPAITLLPTMIALRDELTEKYRYTRPPCVGLGGGIATPDSAAAAFAMGAAYILTGSINQSCVEAGTSEAVRQMLAEAGQADVIMAPAADMFEMGVKVQVLKRGTMFPLRAAKLYDLYCNYDRFENIPEKQKALLERDFFRQSFQDEWEQTKNYFAIHDPKQIERARKNPRHKMSLVFRSYLGQSSNWANSGDPSRKIDYQIWCGPAMGAFNQWVKGSFLEKPENRETVSVAMNLLCGASVATRINWLRNQGVVLPARIGIFSPMPLQDLLELTDDSAG
;
A
#
# COMPACT_ATOMS: atom_id res chain seq x y z
N MET A 1 20.89 -50.21 3.04
CA MET A 1 20.31 -49.51 4.21
C MET A 1 18.82 -49.31 3.90
N GLN A 2 18.03 -50.38 4.00
CA GLN A 2 17.19 -50.79 5.14
C GLN A 2 15.92 -49.94 5.28
N SER A 3 14.78 -50.58 5.02
CA SER A 3 13.38 -50.10 5.11
C SER A 3 12.93 -49.70 6.52
N SER A 4 13.86 -49.49 7.47
CA SER A 4 13.59 -49.14 8.86
C SER A 4 13.57 -47.63 9.13
N ASP A 5 14.00 -46.78 8.19
CA ASP A 5 13.97 -45.32 8.38
C ASP A 5 12.70 -44.65 7.81
N ILE A 6 11.94 -45.32 6.94
CA ILE A 6 10.69 -44.78 6.35
C ILE A 6 9.60 -44.60 7.42
N ASN A 7 9.59 -45.43 8.46
CA ASN A 7 8.64 -45.33 9.57
C ASN A 7 9.00 -44.28 10.64
N LYS A 8 10.15 -43.60 10.54
CA LYS A 8 10.53 -42.56 11.52
C LYS A 8 10.05 -41.16 11.16
N SER A 9 9.57 -40.92 9.94
CA SER A 9 9.17 -39.59 9.45
C SER A 9 7.67 -39.40 9.26
N ALA A 10 6.85 -40.42 9.49
CA ALA A 10 5.40 -40.30 9.33
C ALA A 10 4.76 -39.65 10.57
N TYR A 11 4.14 -38.48 10.38
CA TYR A 11 3.37 -37.79 11.44
C TYR A 11 2.01 -38.46 11.70
N GLY A 12 1.54 -39.28 10.75
CA GLY A 12 0.29 -39.99 10.80
C GLY A 12 0.11 -40.87 9.57
N TRP A 13 -1.15 -41.19 9.29
CA TRP A 13 -1.55 -42.06 8.20
C TRP A 13 -2.66 -41.41 7.41
N TRP A 14 -2.60 -41.54 6.09
CA TRP A 14 -3.68 -41.19 5.20
C TRP A 14 -4.36 -42.47 4.72
N THR A 15 -5.66 -42.57 4.95
CA THR A 15 -6.50 -43.69 4.51
C THR A 15 -7.18 -43.28 3.21
N GLN A 16 -7.02 -44.12 2.19
CA GLN A 16 -7.54 -43.86 0.85
C GLN A 16 -9.06 -43.70 0.86
N GLY A 17 -9.53 -42.64 0.18
CA GLY A 17 -10.94 -42.47 -0.16
C GLY A 17 -11.27 -43.12 -1.50
N HIS A 18 -11.84 -42.34 -2.41
CA HIS A 18 -12.24 -42.82 -3.75
C HIS A 18 -11.13 -42.76 -4.80
N THR A 19 -10.02 -42.07 -4.51
CA THR A 19 -8.91 -41.85 -5.44
C THR A 19 -7.62 -42.43 -4.91
N GLU A 20 -6.88 -43.15 -5.77
CA GLU A 20 -5.54 -43.64 -5.46
C GLU A 20 -4.52 -42.50 -5.30
N PRO A 21 -3.42 -42.69 -4.55
CA PRO A 21 -2.32 -41.74 -4.49
C PRO A 21 -1.75 -41.38 -5.87
N GLU A 22 -1.65 -40.09 -6.16
CA GLU A 22 -1.05 -39.58 -7.39
C GLU A 22 0.44 -39.32 -7.17
N VAL A 23 1.32 -40.08 -7.82
CA VAL A 23 2.78 -40.01 -7.62
C VAL A 23 3.42 -38.95 -8.52
N GLY A 24 4.43 -38.25 -8.00
CA GLY A 24 5.35 -37.43 -8.78
C GLY A 24 5.15 -35.92 -8.65
N ASP A 25 6.15 -35.18 -9.15
CA ASP A 25 6.29 -33.73 -8.97
C ASP A 25 5.11 -32.92 -9.54
N HIS A 26 4.50 -33.41 -10.63
CA HIS A 26 3.31 -32.79 -11.22
C HIS A 26 2.12 -32.82 -10.25
N ALA A 27 1.89 -33.96 -9.59
CA ALA A 27 0.81 -34.12 -8.62
C ALA A 27 0.99 -33.16 -7.44
N VAL A 28 2.21 -33.09 -6.91
CA VAL A 28 2.56 -32.19 -5.80
C VAL A 28 2.39 -30.73 -6.21
N ARG A 29 2.87 -30.34 -7.41
CA ARG A 29 2.67 -28.98 -7.94
C ARG A 29 1.19 -28.65 -8.08
N SER A 30 0.40 -29.55 -8.67
CA SER A 30 -1.05 -29.39 -8.83
C SER A 30 -1.75 -29.18 -7.49
N ALA A 31 -1.43 -29.99 -6.48
CA ALA A 31 -2.01 -29.89 -5.15
C ALA A 31 -1.69 -28.56 -4.46
N VAL A 32 -0.46 -28.09 -4.58
CA VAL A 32 -0.01 -26.81 -3.99
C VAL A 32 -0.59 -25.59 -4.72
N LEU A 33 -0.98 -25.71 -5.99
CA LEU A 33 -1.68 -24.64 -6.72
C LEU A 33 -3.18 -24.57 -6.43
N ARG A 34 -3.82 -25.70 -6.07
CA ARG A 34 -5.24 -25.73 -5.63
C ARG A 34 -5.37 -25.24 -4.19
N ILE A 35 -5.42 -23.92 -4.02
CA ILE A 35 -5.32 -23.25 -2.71
C ILE A 35 -6.54 -23.42 -1.82
N ALA A 36 -7.71 -23.74 -2.39
CA ALA A 36 -8.92 -24.09 -1.64
C ALA A 36 -8.92 -25.51 -1.06
N GLN A 37 -7.98 -26.37 -1.48
CA GLN A 37 -7.95 -27.79 -1.09
C GLN A 37 -6.75 -28.12 -0.19
N PRO A 38 -6.81 -29.14 0.67
CA PRO A 38 -5.65 -29.56 1.44
C PRO A 38 -4.58 -30.24 0.56
N VAL A 39 -3.33 -30.23 1.02
CA VAL A 39 -2.26 -31.11 0.49
C VAL A 39 -2.03 -32.22 1.51
N ASN A 40 -2.36 -33.46 1.13
CA ASN A 40 -1.98 -34.65 1.88
C ASN A 40 -0.77 -35.27 1.18
N LEU A 41 0.43 -34.90 1.62
CA LEU A 41 1.67 -35.40 1.05
C LEU A 41 2.03 -36.74 1.68
N LEU A 42 2.20 -37.76 0.84
CA LEU A 42 2.54 -39.12 1.22
C LEU A 42 3.97 -39.43 0.81
N ASN A 43 4.59 -40.38 1.52
CA ASN A 43 5.87 -40.96 1.14
C ASN A 43 5.67 -42.43 0.80
N LEU A 44 5.72 -42.76 -0.49
CA LEU A 44 5.59 -44.11 -1.02
C LEU A 44 6.98 -44.60 -1.42
N ASP A 45 7.65 -45.33 -0.51
CA ASP A 45 8.98 -45.90 -0.74
C ASP A 45 10.04 -44.90 -1.25
N GLY A 46 10.01 -43.68 -0.71
CA GLY A 46 10.94 -42.59 -1.08
C GLY A 46 10.44 -41.69 -2.20
N GLN A 47 9.27 -41.96 -2.77
CA GLN A 47 8.62 -41.10 -3.77
C GLN A 47 7.51 -40.26 -3.14
N LEU A 48 7.48 -38.98 -3.51
CA LEU A 48 6.40 -38.07 -3.10
C LEU A 48 5.12 -38.39 -3.88
N ALA A 49 4.02 -38.52 -3.16
CA ALA A 49 2.69 -38.71 -3.73
C ALA A 49 1.65 -37.84 -3.03
N ILE A 50 0.53 -37.57 -3.70
CA ILE A 50 -0.59 -36.80 -3.16
C ILE A 50 -1.78 -37.72 -2.95
N GLY A 51 -2.31 -37.74 -1.73
CA GLY A 51 -3.62 -38.30 -1.43
C GLY A 51 -4.72 -37.25 -1.59
N ARG A 52 -5.71 -37.50 -2.46
CA ARG A 52 -6.88 -36.61 -2.63
C ARG A 52 -8.08 -37.16 -1.85
N GLY A 53 -8.78 -36.30 -1.11
CA GLY A 53 -9.85 -36.73 -0.19
C GLY A 53 -9.32 -37.68 0.90
N GLY A 54 -10.09 -38.71 1.23
CA GLY A 54 -9.72 -39.71 2.25
C GLY A 54 -9.79 -39.18 3.68
N ALA A 55 -9.14 -39.89 4.60
CA ALA A 55 -9.11 -39.53 6.03
C ALA A 55 -7.68 -39.54 6.58
N ILE A 56 -7.33 -38.53 7.37
CA ILE A 56 -6.05 -38.47 8.08
C ILE A 56 -6.23 -38.94 9.52
N THR A 57 -5.40 -39.88 9.96
CA THR A 57 -5.27 -40.27 11.36
C THR A 57 -3.88 -39.90 11.87
N MET A 58 -3.81 -39.06 12.90
CA MET A 58 -2.54 -38.65 13.48
C MET A 58 -2.00 -39.69 14.47
N GLY A 59 -0.68 -39.85 14.51
CA GLY A 59 0.00 -40.76 15.43
C GLY A 59 0.59 -42.00 14.77
N LYS A 60 1.37 -42.76 15.57
CA LYS A 60 2.21 -43.86 15.05
C LYS A 60 1.45 -45.15 14.75
N LYS A 61 0.27 -45.35 15.33
CA LYS A 61 -0.49 -46.59 15.17
C LYS A 61 -1.17 -46.59 13.81
N ILE A 62 -0.90 -47.63 13.02
CA ILE A 62 -1.55 -47.83 11.72
C ILE A 62 -3.05 -48.03 11.94
N PRO A 63 -3.93 -47.24 11.30
CA PRO A 63 -5.36 -47.50 11.24
C PRO A 63 -5.64 -48.94 10.75
N PRO A 64 -6.65 -49.64 11.31
CA PRO A 64 -6.99 -51.01 10.93
C PRO A 64 -7.70 -51.12 9.56
N GLN A 65 -7.73 -50.03 8.78
CA GLN A 65 -8.38 -49.95 7.47
C GLN A 65 -7.42 -50.43 6.36
N PRO A 66 -7.93 -50.97 5.24
CA PRO A 66 -7.10 -51.24 4.07
C PRO A 66 -6.69 -49.94 3.36
N ALA A 67 -5.67 -50.01 2.50
CA ALA A 67 -5.19 -48.87 1.70
C ALA A 67 -4.79 -47.63 2.55
N VAL A 68 -3.92 -47.88 3.52
CA VAL A 68 -3.41 -46.86 4.45
C VAL A 68 -1.95 -46.57 4.12
N PHE A 69 -1.65 -45.29 3.92
CA PHE A 69 -0.33 -44.82 3.47
C PHE A 69 0.30 -43.88 4.51
N PRO A 70 1.63 -43.89 4.67
CA PRO A 70 2.31 -42.96 5.58
C PRO A 70 2.09 -41.50 5.16
N LEU A 71 1.54 -40.68 6.06
CA LEU A 71 1.43 -39.24 5.85
C LEU A 71 2.77 -38.59 6.16
N TYR A 72 3.36 -37.97 5.14
CA TYR A 72 4.65 -37.30 5.24
C TYR A 72 4.52 -35.83 5.63
N ALA A 73 3.52 -35.12 5.08
CA ALA A 73 3.19 -33.75 5.50
C ALA A 73 1.73 -33.43 5.20
N TYR A 74 1.17 -32.47 5.95
CA TYR A 74 -0.17 -31.94 5.73
C TYR A 74 -0.13 -30.42 5.58
N VAL A 75 -0.88 -29.91 4.62
CA VAL A 75 -1.12 -28.48 4.46
C VAL A 75 -2.62 -28.25 4.35
N PRO A 76 -3.23 -27.43 5.24
CA PRO A 76 -4.64 -27.10 5.12
C PRO A 76 -4.91 -26.21 3.89
N PRO A 77 -6.18 -26.09 3.47
CA PRO A 77 -6.61 -25.03 2.56
C PRO A 77 -6.13 -23.66 3.04
N LEU A 78 -5.62 -22.87 2.11
CA LEU A 78 -5.25 -21.47 2.34
C LEU A 78 -5.72 -20.64 1.14
N PRO A 79 -7.04 -20.43 0.99
CA PRO A 79 -7.54 -19.51 -0.01
C PRO A 79 -7.15 -18.07 0.35
N PRO A 80 -7.11 -17.13 -0.62
CA PRO A 80 -6.69 -15.75 -0.40
C PRO A 80 -7.47 -15.01 0.68
N GLU A 81 -8.75 -15.36 0.86
CA GLU A 81 -9.66 -14.88 1.90
C GLU A 81 -9.18 -15.21 3.31
N ASN A 82 -8.29 -16.19 3.48
CA ASN A 82 -7.74 -16.56 4.78
C ASN A 82 -6.43 -15.84 5.09
N LEU A 83 -5.86 -15.08 4.15
CA LEU A 83 -4.69 -14.24 4.41
C LEU A 83 -5.08 -12.97 5.20
N GLY A 84 -4.17 -12.54 6.07
CA GLY A 84 -4.34 -11.38 6.93
C GLY A 84 -5.35 -11.59 8.06
N ASP A 85 -5.74 -10.49 8.71
CA ASP A 85 -6.56 -10.50 9.92
C ASP A 85 -8.06 -10.54 9.57
N PRO A 86 -8.82 -11.55 10.03
CA PRO A 86 -10.28 -11.61 9.87
C PRO A 86 -11.01 -10.40 10.46
N GLN A 87 -10.48 -9.80 11.55
CA GLN A 87 -11.07 -8.63 12.18
C GLN A 87 -10.94 -7.39 11.31
N PHE A 88 -9.82 -7.23 10.60
CA PHE A 88 -9.64 -6.15 9.62
C PHE A 88 -10.70 -6.26 8.52
N LYS A 89 -10.79 -7.43 7.88
CA LYS A 89 -11.79 -7.71 6.84
C LYS A 89 -13.21 -7.44 7.30
N LYS A 90 -13.59 -7.92 8.49
CA LYS A 90 -14.91 -7.68 9.08
C LYS A 90 -15.19 -6.20 9.37
N THR A 91 -14.18 -5.44 9.79
CA THR A 91 -14.32 -4.01 10.15
C THR A 91 -14.65 -3.14 8.94
N TYR A 92 -14.07 -3.50 7.79
CA TYR A 92 -14.17 -2.72 6.56
C TYR A 92 -15.04 -3.39 5.50
N ASP A 93 -15.73 -4.49 5.85
CA ASP A 93 -16.56 -5.30 4.93
C ASP A 93 -15.80 -5.75 3.66
N LEU A 94 -14.62 -6.34 3.88
CA LEU A 94 -13.72 -6.78 2.81
C LEU A 94 -13.67 -8.30 2.72
N ARG A 95 -13.48 -8.79 1.50
CA ARG A 95 -13.15 -10.20 1.24
C ARG A 95 -11.66 -10.46 1.44
N TYR A 96 -10.81 -9.52 1.01
CA TYR A 96 -9.36 -9.67 1.04
C TYR A 96 -8.72 -8.61 1.92
N ALA A 97 -7.66 -9.01 2.65
CA ALA A 97 -6.85 -8.11 3.47
C ALA A 97 -5.84 -7.32 2.61
N TYR A 98 -6.37 -6.53 1.66
CA TYR A 98 -5.60 -5.84 0.64
C TYR A 98 -6.07 -4.40 0.46
N ILE A 99 -5.11 -3.47 0.47
CA ILE A 99 -5.34 -2.05 0.24
C ILE A 99 -4.62 -1.61 -1.04
N THR A 100 -5.36 -1.00 -1.96
CA THR A 100 -4.80 -0.16 -3.03
C THR A 100 -4.52 1.23 -2.45
N GLY A 101 -3.24 1.51 -2.21
CA GLY A 101 -2.80 2.74 -1.55
C GLY A 101 -3.08 4.00 -2.37
N ALA A 102 -3.21 5.13 -1.69
CA ALA A 102 -3.38 6.42 -2.34
C ALA A 102 -2.08 6.90 -3.01
N MET A 103 -2.22 7.31 -4.27
CA MET A 103 -1.18 7.94 -5.08
C MET A 103 -1.70 9.31 -5.50
N ALA A 104 -0.93 10.36 -5.22
CA ALA A 104 -1.35 11.77 -5.32
C ALA A 104 -1.86 12.17 -6.72
N ASN A 105 -2.52 13.32 -6.80
CA ASN A 105 -3.03 13.93 -8.03
C ASN A 105 -3.99 13.02 -8.81
N GLY A 106 -4.78 12.20 -8.09
CA GLY A 106 -5.74 11.29 -8.70
C GLY A 106 -5.13 10.10 -9.43
N ILE A 107 -3.84 9.80 -9.21
CA ILE A 107 -3.20 8.61 -9.80
C ILE A 107 -3.88 7.33 -9.30
N THR A 108 -4.19 7.24 -8.00
CA THR A 108 -5.22 6.30 -7.54
C THR A 108 -6.57 6.88 -7.91
N SER A 109 -6.99 6.56 -9.13
CA SER A 109 -8.15 7.15 -9.79
C SER A 109 -9.45 6.62 -9.20
N VAL A 110 -10.57 7.26 -9.58
CA VAL A 110 -11.90 6.75 -9.24
C VAL A 110 -12.12 5.34 -9.80
N GLU A 111 -11.68 5.07 -11.04
CA GLU A 111 -11.83 3.75 -11.67
C GLU A 111 -11.06 2.67 -10.91
N MET A 112 -9.83 2.96 -10.48
CA MET A 112 -9.03 2.04 -9.68
C MET A 112 -9.69 1.72 -8.33
N VAL A 113 -10.24 2.74 -7.66
CA VAL A 113 -10.97 2.55 -6.38
C VAL A 113 -12.24 1.74 -6.60
N GLU A 114 -12.98 2.00 -7.68
CA GLU A 114 -14.16 1.23 -8.04
C GLU A 114 -13.85 -0.26 -8.27
N ASN A 115 -12.80 -0.55 -9.05
CA ASN A 115 -12.39 -1.91 -9.35
C ASN A 115 -11.92 -2.65 -8.10
N ALA A 116 -11.13 -2.00 -7.24
CA ALA A 116 -10.70 -2.58 -5.96
C ALA A 116 -11.91 -2.89 -5.05
N GLY A 117 -12.84 -1.93 -4.91
CA GLY A 117 -14.05 -2.10 -4.10
C GLY A 117 -14.90 -3.27 -4.56
N ARG A 118 -15.22 -3.34 -5.87
CA ARG A 118 -16.03 -4.43 -6.45
C ARG A 118 -15.39 -5.80 -6.30
N ALA A 119 -14.06 -5.87 -6.24
CA ALA A 119 -13.32 -7.10 -6.00
C ALA A 119 -13.28 -7.54 -4.52
N GLY A 120 -13.89 -6.78 -3.60
CA GLY A 120 -13.85 -7.06 -2.16
C GLY A 120 -12.54 -6.65 -1.49
N MET A 121 -11.84 -5.68 -2.09
CA MET A 121 -10.67 -4.98 -1.52
C MET A 121 -11.07 -3.54 -1.20
N VAL A 122 -10.13 -2.72 -0.68
CA VAL A 122 -10.37 -1.29 -0.50
C VAL A 122 -9.32 -0.45 -1.22
N GLY A 123 -9.78 0.56 -1.96
CA GLY A 123 -8.94 1.58 -2.57
C GLY A 123 -9.07 2.93 -1.87
N PHE A 124 -7.96 3.66 -1.76
CA PHE A 124 -7.96 5.04 -1.26
C PHE A 124 -7.72 6.03 -2.39
N PHE A 125 -8.73 6.83 -2.71
CA PHE A 125 -8.63 7.84 -3.76
C PHE A 125 -7.48 8.85 -3.48
N GLY A 126 -6.72 9.14 -4.53
CA GLY A 126 -5.53 10.01 -4.51
C GLY A 126 -5.83 11.50 -4.40
N ALA A 127 -6.43 11.94 -3.30
CA ALA A 127 -6.90 13.32 -3.13
C ALA A 127 -5.78 14.40 -2.99
N ALA A 128 -4.58 14.02 -2.54
CA ALA A 128 -3.48 14.95 -2.36
C ALA A 128 -3.14 15.71 -3.65
N GLY A 129 -3.06 17.04 -3.59
CA GLY A 129 -2.76 17.91 -4.74
C GLY A 129 -3.96 18.27 -5.63
N LEU A 130 -5.14 17.70 -5.37
CA LEU A 130 -6.37 18.06 -6.08
C LEU A 130 -7.12 19.19 -5.38
N SER A 131 -7.85 19.99 -6.17
CA SER A 131 -8.77 21.01 -5.62
C SER A 131 -10.00 20.39 -4.96
N LEU A 132 -10.66 21.14 -4.06
CA LEU A 132 -11.90 20.68 -3.40
C LEU A 132 -12.99 20.26 -4.39
N ASN A 133 -13.13 20.98 -5.51
CA ASN A 133 -14.11 20.65 -6.54
C ASN A 133 -13.81 19.29 -7.21
N GLN A 134 -12.54 18.99 -7.46
CA GLN A 134 -12.13 17.69 -8.02
C GLN A 134 -12.36 16.57 -7.01
N ILE A 135 -12.07 16.82 -5.73
CA ILE A 135 -12.34 15.86 -4.65
C ILE A 135 -13.85 15.61 -4.54
N GLU A 136 -14.69 16.66 -4.55
CA GLU A 136 -16.16 16.54 -4.47
C GLU A 136 -16.73 15.78 -5.68
N ALA A 137 -16.24 16.03 -6.89
CA ALA A 137 -16.63 15.26 -8.08
C ALA A 137 -16.25 13.78 -8.00
N ALA A 138 -15.07 13.47 -7.42
CA ALA A 138 -14.67 12.09 -7.18
C ALA A 138 -15.58 11.39 -6.14
N ILE A 139 -15.96 12.11 -5.08
CA ILE A 139 -16.92 11.63 -4.08
C ILE A 139 -18.27 11.31 -4.74
N ASP A 140 -18.82 12.25 -5.53
CA ASP A 140 -20.10 12.07 -6.23
C ASP A 140 -20.10 10.80 -7.09
N ARG A 141 -19.03 10.58 -7.86
CA ARG A 141 -18.91 9.40 -8.71
C ARG A 141 -18.83 8.11 -7.90
N LEU A 142 -17.94 8.06 -6.89
CA LEU A 142 -17.74 6.86 -6.07
C LEU A 142 -19.00 6.48 -5.27
N GLN A 143 -19.66 7.45 -4.63
CA GLN A 143 -20.90 7.20 -3.90
C GLN A 143 -22.00 6.65 -4.82
N LYS A 144 -22.12 7.19 -6.04
CA LYS A 144 -23.09 6.72 -7.03
C LYS A 144 -22.77 5.30 -7.52
N SER A 145 -21.50 4.99 -7.77
CA SER A 145 -21.08 3.76 -8.44
C SER A 145 -20.87 2.58 -7.51
N LEU A 146 -20.52 2.81 -6.25
CA LEU A 146 -20.22 1.78 -5.25
C LEU A 146 -21.36 1.55 -4.26
N LYS A 147 -22.23 2.55 -4.01
CA LYS A 147 -23.31 2.48 -3.02
C LYS A 147 -22.79 2.04 -1.65
N ASP A 148 -23.05 0.80 -1.26
CA ASP A 148 -22.68 0.21 0.03
C ASP A 148 -21.27 -0.41 0.02
N ILE A 149 -20.64 -0.57 -1.16
CA ILE A 149 -19.29 -1.12 -1.27
C ILE A 149 -18.28 -0.14 -0.66
N PRO A 150 -17.38 -0.60 0.23
CA PRO A 150 -16.44 0.26 0.94
C PRO A 150 -15.41 0.90 0.00
N PHE A 151 -15.15 2.19 0.20
CA PHE A 151 -14.04 2.93 -0.40
C PHE A 151 -13.52 4.00 0.57
N GLY A 152 -12.29 4.46 0.35
CA GLY A 152 -11.68 5.48 1.19
C GLY A 152 -11.09 6.64 0.39
N PHE A 153 -10.73 7.70 1.11
CA PHE A 153 -10.06 8.87 0.55
C PHE A 153 -8.74 9.12 1.28
N ASN A 154 -7.74 9.62 0.56
CA ASN A 154 -6.55 10.14 1.23
C ASN A 154 -6.85 11.45 1.97
N LEU A 155 -6.31 11.58 3.17
CA LEU A 155 -6.24 12.83 3.91
C LEU A 155 -4.76 13.10 4.20
N ILE A 156 -4.19 14.06 3.48
CA ILE A 156 -2.78 14.42 3.60
C ILE A 156 -2.62 15.63 4.52
N ASN A 157 -1.63 15.56 5.42
CA ASN A 157 -1.23 16.71 6.23
C ASN A 157 -0.71 17.84 5.33
N SER A 158 -1.23 19.04 5.53
CA SER A 158 -0.84 20.24 4.77
C SER A 158 -0.26 21.29 5.72
N PRO A 159 0.98 21.11 6.24
CA PRO A 159 1.51 21.97 7.31
C PRO A 159 1.66 23.43 6.91
N ASN A 160 1.87 23.69 5.62
CA ASN A 160 1.96 25.05 5.08
C ASN A 160 0.60 25.67 4.73
N ASP A 161 -0.48 24.86 4.74
CA ASP A 161 -1.86 25.29 4.49
C ASP A 161 -2.86 24.50 5.35
N PRO A 162 -2.94 24.80 6.67
CA PRO A 162 -3.86 24.10 7.57
C PRO A 162 -5.34 24.35 7.25
N GLU A 163 -5.66 25.43 6.54
CA GLU A 163 -7.03 25.76 6.12
C GLU A 163 -7.52 24.80 5.03
N LEU A 164 -6.64 24.41 4.10
CA LEU A 164 -6.95 23.38 3.11
C LEU A 164 -7.29 22.03 3.77
N GLU A 165 -6.49 21.57 4.73
CA GLU A 165 -6.77 20.33 5.46
C GLU A 165 -8.13 20.40 6.17
N ALA A 166 -8.42 21.53 6.83
CA ALA A 166 -9.70 21.77 7.49
C ALA A 166 -10.86 21.73 6.48
N ALA A 167 -10.72 22.36 5.32
CA ALA A 167 -11.75 22.39 4.28
C ALA A 167 -12.02 21.00 3.69
N VAL A 168 -10.98 20.18 3.47
CA VAL A 168 -11.11 18.79 3.03
C VAL A 168 -11.84 17.95 4.08
N VAL A 169 -11.50 18.09 5.36
CA VAL A 169 -12.22 17.40 6.45
C VAL A 169 -13.69 17.80 6.50
N GLN A 170 -14.00 19.09 6.34
CA GLN A 170 -15.39 19.56 6.30
C GLN A 170 -16.14 18.99 5.10
N LEU A 171 -15.51 18.91 3.93
CA LEU A 171 -16.07 18.26 2.75
C LEU A 171 -16.36 16.78 3.04
N TYR A 172 -15.40 16.03 3.57
CA TYR A 172 -15.56 14.61 3.90
C TYR A 172 -16.71 14.37 4.88
N LEU A 173 -16.79 15.13 5.97
CA LEU A 173 -17.88 15.01 6.95
C LEU A 173 -19.24 15.38 6.34
N ARG A 174 -19.33 16.49 5.60
CA ARG A 174 -20.57 16.91 4.93
C ARG A 174 -21.08 15.88 3.93
N ARG A 175 -20.16 15.22 3.23
CA ARG A 175 -20.46 14.22 2.21
C ARG A 175 -20.60 12.81 2.76
N GLY A 176 -20.38 12.58 4.05
CA GLY A 176 -20.48 11.26 4.67
C GLY A 176 -19.36 10.30 4.25
N ILE A 177 -18.16 10.80 3.99
CA ILE A 177 -16.96 9.97 3.83
C ILE A 177 -16.54 9.47 5.22
N THR A 178 -16.61 8.15 5.41
CA THR A 178 -16.41 7.50 6.71
C THR A 178 -15.08 6.76 6.82
N LEU A 179 -14.28 6.71 5.76
CA LEU A 179 -12.98 6.03 5.73
C LEU A 179 -11.91 6.91 5.08
N VAL A 180 -10.85 7.22 5.83
CA VAL A 180 -9.69 7.94 5.30
C VAL A 180 -8.38 7.21 5.57
N SER A 181 -7.45 7.36 4.63
CA SER A 181 -6.04 7.04 4.85
C SER A 181 -5.30 8.34 5.18
N SER A 182 -4.84 8.48 6.43
CA SER A 182 -4.09 9.67 6.82
C SER A 182 -2.60 9.50 6.52
N SER A 183 -1.98 10.50 5.88
CA SER A 183 -0.57 10.43 5.45
C SER A 183 0.19 11.74 5.65
N ALA A 184 1.52 11.65 5.77
CA ALA A 184 2.44 12.79 5.98
C ALA A 184 2.26 13.58 7.29
N TYR A 185 1.53 13.03 8.27
CA TYR A 185 1.38 13.64 9.59
C TYR A 185 2.64 13.46 10.44
N LEU A 186 3.15 14.58 10.97
CA LEU A 186 4.22 14.60 11.99
C LEU A 186 3.63 14.73 13.41
N ASP A 187 2.48 15.40 13.50
CA ASP A 187 1.68 15.52 14.71
C ASP A 187 0.20 15.41 14.36
N LEU A 188 -0.63 15.16 15.37
CA LEU A 188 -2.08 15.17 15.22
C LEU A 188 -2.56 16.62 15.08
N THR A 189 -3.45 16.86 14.13
CA THR A 189 -4.01 18.18 13.84
C THR A 189 -5.43 18.28 14.36
N LEU A 190 -5.92 19.52 14.53
CA LEU A 190 -7.30 19.77 14.94
C LEU A 190 -8.32 19.25 13.91
N PRO A 191 -8.14 19.41 12.57
CA PRO A 191 -9.00 18.79 11.57
C PRO A 191 -9.02 17.26 11.63
N LEU A 192 -7.88 16.59 11.76
CA LEU A 192 -7.82 15.14 11.82
C LEU A 192 -8.55 14.58 13.07
N VAL A 193 -8.33 15.19 14.23
CA VAL A 193 -9.04 14.80 15.47
C VAL A 193 -10.54 15.05 15.32
N TYR A 194 -10.93 16.16 14.71
CA TYR A 194 -12.33 16.47 14.44
C TYR A 194 -12.98 15.39 13.56
N TYR A 195 -12.33 15.01 12.44
CA TYR A 195 -12.82 13.95 11.57
C TYR A 195 -13.02 12.64 12.35
N ARG A 196 -12.01 12.18 13.10
CA ARG A 196 -12.06 10.91 13.83
C ARG A 196 -13.20 10.85 14.85
N VAL A 197 -13.42 11.96 15.57
CA VAL A 197 -14.31 11.97 16.75
C VAL A 197 -15.74 12.35 16.39
N LYS A 198 -15.97 13.08 15.30
CA LYS A 198 -17.30 13.60 15.00
C LYS A 198 -18.34 12.47 14.83
N GLY A 199 -19.46 12.56 15.55
CA GLY A 199 -20.54 11.58 15.50
C GLY A 199 -20.28 10.30 16.31
N ILE A 200 -19.21 10.24 17.09
CA ILE A 200 -18.98 9.14 18.03
C ILE A 200 -20.15 9.04 19.03
N HIS A 201 -20.63 7.83 19.27
CA HIS A 201 -21.79 7.59 20.15
C HIS A 201 -21.73 6.21 20.78
N ARG A 202 -22.63 5.91 21.73
CA ARG A 202 -22.85 4.56 22.23
C ARG A 202 -23.99 3.88 21.49
N ASP A 203 -23.80 2.63 21.08
CA ASP A 203 -24.87 1.80 20.53
C ASP A 203 -25.85 1.35 21.64
N LYS A 204 -26.92 0.64 21.23
CA LYS A 204 -27.91 0.07 22.15
C LYS A 204 -27.35 -0.91 23.19
N ASN A 205 -26.14 -1.42 22.98
CA ASN A 205 -25.43 -2.33 23.90
C ASN A 205 -24.37 -1.60 24.74
N GLY A 206 -24.31 -0.26 24.65
CA GLY A 206 -23.36 0.58 25.36
C GLY A 206 -21.95 0.63 24.74
N ARG A 207 -21.72 0.01 23.58
CA ARG A 207 -20.43 0.00 22.88
C ARG A 207 -20.18 1.34 22.19
N VAL A 208 -18.96 1.85 22.29
CA VAL A 208 -18.57 3.08 21.60
C VAL A 208 -18.40 2.80 20.11
N VAL A 209 -19.14 3.52 19.27
CA VAL A 209 -19.12 3.43 17.82
C VAL A 209 -18.49 4.67 17.24
N CYS A 210 -17.46 4.48 16.43
CA CYS A 210 -16.79 5.54 15.68
C CYS A 210 -17.28 5.49 14.22
N PRO A 211 -18.12 6.41 13.76
CA PRO A 211 -18.58 6.39 12.37
C PRO A 211 -17.41 6.62 11.40
N ASN A 212 -16.46 7.47 11.78
CA ASN A 212 -15.34 7.86 10.93
C ASN A 212 -14.07 7.08 11.32
N LYS A 213 -13.59 6.25 10.40
CA LYS A 213 -12.40 5.40 10.54
C LYS A 213 -11.20 6.06 9.88
N VAL A 214 -10.07 5.97 10.56
CA VAL A 214 -8.77 6.47 10.08
C VAL A 214 -7.81 5.30 10.00
N ILE A 215 -7.31 4.99 8.80
CA ILE A 215 -6.16 4.12 8.62
C ILE A 215 -4.91 4.98 8.51
N ALA A 216 -4.12 5.02 9.58
CA ALA A 216 -2.94 5.88 9.63
C ALA A 216 -1.77 5.25 8.89
N LYS A 217 -1.15 5.97 7.95
CA LYS A 217 0.05 5.51 7.24
C LYS A 217 1.28 6.21 7.80
N VAL A 218 2.13 5.44 8.48
CA VAL A 218 3.28 5.97 9.21
C VAL A 218 4.50 5.08 9.09
N SER A 219 5.68 5.69 9.17
CA SER A 219 6.97 5.01 9.15
C SER A 219 7.73 5.12 10.48
N ARG A 220 7.26 5.95 11.42
CA ARG A 220 8.00 6.26 12.66
C ARG A 220 7.21 5.97 13.93
N VAL A 221 7.89 5.41 14.93
CA VAL A 221 7.32 4.98 16.21
C VAL A 221 6.72 6.14 16.98
N GLU A 222 7.36 7.32 16.96
CA GLU A 222 6.88 8.52 17.64
C GLU A 222 5.54 9.03 17.09
N VAL A 223 5.29 8.85 15.78
CA VAL A 223 4.01 9.21 15.15
C VAL A 223 2.99 8.10 15.38
N ALA A 224 3.38 6.83 15.22
CA ALA A 224 2.53 5.67 15.49
C ALA A 224 1.97 5.68 16.93
N ARG A 225 2.79 6.06 17.92
CA ARG A 225 2.39 6.18 19.32
C ARG A 225 1.24 7.16 19.52
N LYS A 226 1.19 8.24 18.74
CA LYS A 226 0.09 9.21 18.79
C LYS A 226 -1.20 8.63 18.22
N TYR A 227 -1.11 7.87 17.13
CA TYR A 227 -2.25 7.22 16.50
C TYR A 227 -2.83 6.06 17.31
N PHE A 228 -1.98 5.29 17.99
CA PHE A 228 -2.42 4.24 18.92
C PHE A 228 -2.90 4.78 20.27
N SER A 229 -2.61 6.04 20.60
CA SER A 229 -3.14 6.69 21.81
C SER A 229 -4.52 7.31 21.54
N PRO A 230 -5.28 7.62 22.61
CA PRO A 230 -6.53 8.36 22.44
C PRO A 230 -6.32 9.76 21.88
N PRO A 231 -7.35 10.35 21.24
CA PRO A 231 -7.32 11.74 20.80
C PRO A 231 -6.88 12.69 21.93
N PRO A 232 -5.93 13.61 21.68
CA PRO A 232 -5.36 14.47 22.72
C PRO A 232 -6.41 15.37 23.38
N GLU A 233 -6.45 15.38 24.72
CA GLU A 233 -7.41 16.17 25.50
C GLU A 233 -7.39 17.66 25.15
N LYS A 234 -6.20 18.22 24.90
CA LYS A 234 -6.04 19.62 24.49
C LYS A 234 -6.73 19.93 23.16
N LEU A 235 -6.72 19.00 22.21
CA LEU A 235 -7.38 19.18 20.91
C LEU A 235 -8.90 18.98 21.04
N LEU A 236 -9.32 17.99 21.84
CA LEU A 236 -10.73 17.77 22.16
C LEU A 236 -11.35 19.00 22.84
N ALA A 237 -10.68 19.57 23.84
CA ALA A 237 -11.16 20.76 24.55
C ALA A 237 -11.34 21.96 23.61
N GLN A 238 -10.38 22.20 22.70
CA GLN A 238 -10.50 23.25 21.69
C GLN A 238 -11.67 23.01 20.73
N LEU A 239 -11.93 21.76 20.34
CA LEU A 239 -13.06 21.43 19.46
C LEU A 239 -14.42 21.61 20.15
N VAL A 240 -14.49 21.32 21.45
CA VAL A 240 -15.69 21.59 22.27
C VAL A 240 -15.91 23.09 22.45
N GLU A 241 -14.86 23.86 22.75
CA GLU A 241 -14.93 25.31 22.88
C GLU A 241 -15.42 25.98 21.59
N ARG A 242 -14.94 25.49 20.43
CA ARG A 242 -15.38 25.91 19.10
C ARG A 242 -16.75 25.37 18.70
N LYS A 243 -17.43 24.61 19.57
CA LYS A 243 -18.74 23.96 19.33
C LYS A 243 -18.76 23.02 18.12
N MET A 244 -17.59 22.50 17.74
CA MET A 244 -17.46 21.51 16.67
C MET A 244 -17.78 20.10 17.19
N LEU A 245 -17.41 19.84 18.44
CA LEU A 245 -17.76 18.63 19.18
C LEU A 245 -18.64 18.95 20.38
N THR A 246 -19.50 18.00 20.75
CA THR A 246 -20.19 17.99 22.04
C THR A 246 -19.24 17.49 23.14
N ARG A 247 -19.59 17.76 24.40
CA ARG A 247 -18.85 17.20 25.55
C ARG A 247 -18.89 15.68 25.58
N GLU A 248 -20.05 15.10 25.24
CA GLU A 248 -20.21 13.65 25.17
C GLU A 248 -19.30 13.03 24.11
N GLU A 249 -19.24 13.60 22.90
CA GLU A 249 -18.33 13.15 21.85
C GLU A 249 -16.86 13.17 22.35
N ALA A 250 -16.45 14.25 23.02
CA ALA A 250 -15.09 14.38 23.56
C ALA A 250 -14.80 13.40 24.72
N ASP A 251 -15.79 13.08 25.56
CA ASP A 251 -15.61 12.13 26.65
C ASP A 251 -15.53 10.68 26.13
N LEU A 252 -16.35 10.32 25.13
CA LEU A 252 -16.26 9.01 24.49
C LEU A 252 -14.92 8.81 23.77
N ALA A 253 -14.38 9.87 23.18
CA ALA A 253 -13.11 9.85 22.44
C ALA A 253 -11.93 9.32 23.29
N LYS A 254 -11.94 9.54 24.61
CA LYS A 254 -10.88 9.08 25.52
C LYS A 254 -10.72 7.56 25.57
N SER A 255 -11.73 6.81 25.13
CA SER A 255 -11.76 5.34 25.17
C SER A 255 -11.38 4.65 23.86
N ILE A 256 -11.05 5.42 22.82
CA ILE A 256 -10.73 4.90 21.49
C ILE A 256 -9.32 5.32 21.08
N PRO A 257 -8.64 4.56 20.21
CA PRO A 257 -7.43 5.03 19.55
C PRO A 257 -7.76 6.08 18.47
N MET A 258 -6.80 6.97 18.20
CA MET A 258 -6.89 7.94 17.11
C MET A 258 -7.01 7.27 15.73
N ALA A 259 -6.24 6.23 15.48
CA ALA A 259 -6.37 5.39 14.30
C ALA A 259 -7.29 4.20 14.61
N GLU A 260 -8.15 3.87 13.64
CA GLU A 260 -8.85 2.59 13.66
C GLU A 260 -7.86 1.45 13.44
N ASP A 261 -6.98 1.58 12.44
CA ASP A 261 -5.90 0.65 12.10
C ASP A 261 -4.69 1.43 11.55
N LEU A 262 -3.53 0.80 11.47
CA LEU A 262 -2.27 1.48 11.10
C LEU A 262 -1.50 0.72 10.03
N THR A 263 -1.12 1.41 8.97
CA THR A 263 -0.19 0.91 7.96
C THR A 263 1.22 1.33 8.33
N ALA A 264 2.08 0.34 8.63
CA ALA A 264 3.52 0.53 8.70
C ALA A 264 4.05 0.70 7.26
N GLU A 265 4.45 1.92 6.89
CA GLU A 265 5.01 2.22 5.56
C GLU A 265 6.54 2.12 5.60
N ALA A 266 7.04 1.04 5.02
CA ALA A 266 8.46 0.80 4.78
C ALA A 266 8.95 1.56 3.53
N ASP A 267 10.13 1.19 3.03
CA ASP A 267 10.65 1.74 1.79
C ASP A 267 9.65 1.64 0.62
N SER A 268 9.31 2.78 0.04
CA SER A 268 8.17 2.97 -0.86
C SER A 268 8.45 4.05 -1.90
N GLY A 269 7.62 4.12 -2.95
CA GLY A 269 7.69 5.21 -3.94
C GLY A 269 7.11 6.52 -3.40
N GLY A 270 7.64 7.65 -3.83
CA GLY A 270 7.24 8.96 -3.31
C GLY A 270 7.92 9.27 -1.97
N HIS A 271 7.22 9.90 -1.03
CA HIS A 271 7.79 10.21 0.28
C HIS A 271 8.09 8.95 1.08
N THR A 272 9.36 8.78 1.46
CA THR A 272 9.85 7.63 2.22
C THR A 272 11.08 8.01 3.01
N ASP A 273 11.22 7.46 4.21
CA ASP A 273 12.46 7.44 5.00
C ASP A 273 13.20 6.09 4.91
N ASN A 274 12.92 5.32 3.84
CA ASN A 274 13.65 4.13 3.38
C ASN A 274 13.83 3.05 4.45
N ARG A 275 12.80 2.84 5.28
CA ARG A 275 12.87 1.89 6.39
C ARG A 275 12.72 0.44 5.88
N PRO A 276 13.52 -0.51 6.37
CA PRO A 276 13.33 -1.91 6.03
C PRO A 276 12.00 -2.46 6.58
N ALA A 277 11.22 -3.12 5.73
CA ALA A 277 9.94 -3.73 6.13
C ALA A 277 10.10 -4.76 7.26
N ILE A 278 11.18 -5.56 7.19
CA ILE A 278 11.45 -6.67 8.12
C ILE A 278 11.72 -6.20 9.56
N THR A 279 12.12 -4.95 9.76
CA THR A 279 12.32 -4.36 11.10
C THR A 279 11.17 -3.45 11.50
N LEU A 280 10.59 -2.73 10.55
CA LEU A 280 9.53 -1.77 10.82
C LEU A 280 8.25 -2.44 11.31
N LEU A 281 7.76 -3.47 10.61
CA LEU A 281 6.46 -4.07 10.94
C LEU A 281 6.45 -4.68 12.36
N PRO A 282 7.40 -5.55 12.76
CA PRO A 282 7.42 -6.09 14.12
C PRO A 282 7.51 -5.00 15.20
N THR A 283 8.25 -3.92 14.93
CA THR A 283 8.34 -2.78 15.85
C THR A 283 7.00 -2.07 16.04
N MET A 284 6.23 -1.89 14.96
CA MET A 284 4.91 -1.28 15.02
C MET A 284 3.87 -2.17 15.71
N ILE A 285 3.94 -3.49 15.50
CA ILE A 285 3.08 -4.47 16.19
C ILE A 285 3.37 -4.44 17.70
N ALA A 286 4.64 -4.47 18.11
CA ALA A 286 5.02 -4.40 19.52
C ALA A 286 4.52 -3.12 20.20
N LEU A 287 4.60 -1.97 19.51
CA LEU A 287 4.05 -0.71 19.99
C LEU A 287 2.52 -0.74 20.11
N ARG A 288 1.83 -1.36 19.15
CA ARG A 288 0.38 -1.55 19.20
C ARG A 288 -0.02 -2.35 20.43
N ASP A 289 0.69 -3.44 20.71
CA ASP A 289 0.42 -4.30 21.86
C ASP A 289 0.63 -3.55 23.18
N GLU A 290 1.75 -2.82 23.33
CA GLU A 290 2.06 -1.97 24.50
C GLU A 290 0.91 -0.99 24.80
N LEU A 291 0.43 -0.28 23.78
CA LEU A 291 -0.58 0.76 23.96
C LEU A 291 -1.99 0.21 24.09
N THR A 292 -2.28 -0.93 23.47
CA THR A 292 -3.54 -1.65 23.66
C THR A 292 -3.69 -2.10 25.11
N GLU A 293 -2.64 -2.64 25.72
CA GLU A 293 -2.63 -3.01 27.13
C GLU A 293 -2.78 -1.77 28.03
N LYS A 294 -1.99 -0.72 27.76
CA LYS A 294 -2.01 0.54 28.53
C LYS A 294 -3.41 1.18 28.58
N TYR A 295 -4.08 1.29 27.44
CA TYR A 295 -5.39 1.95 27.33
C TYR A 295 -6.58 0.97 27.43
N ARG A 296 -6.31 -0.34 27.52
CA ARG A 296 -7.31 -1.41 27.65
C ARG A 296 -8.35 -1.38 26.54
N TYR A 297 -7.92 -1.18 25.30
CA TYR A 297 -8.85 -1.20 24.17
C TYR A 297 -9.50 -2.57 24.03
N THR A 298 -10.83 -2.58 23.89
CA THR A 298 -11.58 -3.83 23.65
C THR A 298 -11.29 -4.41 22.27
N ARG A 299 -10.87 -3.56 21.33
CA ARG A 299 -10.38 -3.95 20.02
C ARG A 299 -9.00 -3.30 19.83
N PRO A 300 -7.92 -4.11 19.78
CA PRO A 300 -6.61 -3.61 19.37
C PRO A 300 -6.68 -3.14 17.90
N PRO A 301 -6.08 -1.99 17.54
CA PRO A 301 -5.88 -1.63 16.14
C PRO A 301 -5.08 -2.73 15.42
N CYS A 302 -5.48 -3.09 14.22
CA CYS A 302 -4.69 -3.92 13.33
C CYS A 302 -3.50 -3.13 12.79
N VAL A 303 -2.39 -3.83 12.50
CA VAL A 303 -1.20 -3.24 11.87
C VAL A 303 -0.96 -3.94 10.53
N GLY A 304 -1.07 -3.19 9.43
CA GLY A 304 -0.74 -3.66 8.09
C GLY A 304 0.65 -3.21 7.63
N LEU A 305 1.08 -3.70 6.47
CA LEU A 305 2.37 -3.38 5.88
C LEU A 305 2.23 -2.84 4.45
N GLY A 306 2.84 -1.68 4.20
CA GLY A 306 3.08 -1.14 2.87
C GLY A 306 4.56 -0.86 2.63
N GLY A 307 4.95 -0.74 1.36
CA GLY A 307 6.35 -0.57 0.96
C GLY A 307 7.05 -1.90 0.68
N GLY A 308 7.54 -2.08 -0.54
CA GLY A 308 8.22 -3.31 -0.99
C GLY A 308 7.32 -4.50 -1.34
N ILE A 309 5.99 -4.41 -1.16
CA ILE A 309 5.06 -5.50 -1.50
C ILE A 309 4.75 -5.48 -3.00
N ALA A 310 5.26 -6.48 -3.72
CA ALA A 310 5.29 -6.47 -5.19
C ALA A 310 5.32 -7.86 -5.85
N THR A 311 5.50 -8.92 -5.07
CA THR A 311 5.55 -10.31 -5.53
C THR A 311 4.82 -11.22 -4.55
N PRO A 312 4.39 -12.43 -4.98
CA PRO A 312 3.87 -13.47 -4.10
C PRO A 312 4.70 -13.67 -2.81
N ASP A 313 6.02 -13.72 -2.95
CA ASP A 313 6.94 -13.93 -1.82
C ASP A 313 6.94 -12.75 -0.85
N SER A 314 6.94 -11.51 -1.35
CA SER A 314 6.88 -10.31 -0.49
C SER A 314 5.56 -10.22 0.28
N ALA A 315 4.44 -10.60 -0.36
CA ALA A 315 3.13 -10.65 0.28
C ALA A 315 3.06 -11.78 1.33
N ALA A 316 3.54 -12.98 1.00
CA ALA A 316 3.63 -14.09 1.95
C ALA A 316 4.52 -13.72 3.16
N ALA A 317 5.65 -13.06 2.94
CA ALA A 317 6.53 -12.60 4.01
C ALA A 317 5.85 -11.56 4.91
N ALA A 318 5.09 -10.61 4.33
CA ALA A 318 4.33 -9.64 5.11
C ALA A 318 3.33 -10.32 6.06
N PHE A 319 2.52 -11.24 5.55
CA PHE A 319 1.56 -11.99 6.37
C PHE A 319 2.27 -12.87 7.41
N ALA A 320 3.38 -13.51 7.05
CA ALA A 320 4.18 -14.33 7.99
C ALA A 320 4.77 -13.50 9.15
N MET A 321 5.08 -12.22 8.93
CA MET A 321 5.51 -11.30 9.99
C MET A 321 4.35 -10.77 10.86
N GLY A 322 3.10 -11.10 10.54
CA GLY A 322 1.92 -10.68 11.28
C GLY A 322 1.21 -9.45 10.72
N ALA A 323 1.45 -9.07 9.46
CA ALA A 323 0.68 -7.99 8.83
C ALA A 323 -0.80 -8.38 8.78
N ALA A 324 -1.67 -7.53 9.34
CA ALA A 324 -3.11 -7.73 9.28
C ALA A 324 -3.68 -7.56 7.87
N TYR A 325 -3.01 -6.76 7.05
CA TYR A 325 -3.31 -6.53 5.64
C TYR A 325 -2.04 -6.03 4.94
N ILE A 326 -2.03 -6.13 3.61
CA ILE A 326 -0.97 -5.55 2.78
C ILE A 326 -1.47 -4.33 2.02
N LEU A 327 -0.58 -3.37 1.77
CA LEU A 327 -0.83 -2.19 0.95
C LEU A 327 0.17 -2.14 -0.20
N THR A 328 -0.35 -1.97 -1.42
CA THR A 328 0.45 -1.77 -2.63
C THR A 328 0.32 -0.35 -3.16
N GLY A 329 1.36 0.12 -3.86
CA GLY A 329 1.44 1.48 -4.40
C GLY A 329 2.07 1.49 -5.78
N SER A 330 3.41 1.42 -5.85
CA SER A 330 4.15 1.56 -7.12
C SER A 330 3.62 0.66 -8.25
N ILE A 331 3.34 -0.62 -7.98
CA ILE A 331 2.82 -1.56 -8.99
C ILE A 331 1.47 -1.11 -9.56
N ASN A 332 0.61 -0.50 -8.74
CA ASN A 332 -0.72 -0.03 -9.15
C ASN A 332 -0.61 1.15 -10.12
N GLN A 333 0.42 1.99 -10.01
CA GLN A 333 0.65 3.07 -10.98
C GLN A 333 0.92 2.56 -12.40
N SER A 334 1.40 1.31 -12.54
CA SER A 334 1.57 0.69 -13.86
C SER A 334 0.29 0.07 -14.43
N CYS A 335 -0.80 0.05 -13.66
CA CYS A 335 -2.07 -0.54 -14.09
C CYS A 335 -2.87 0.42 -14.98
N VAL A 336 -3.69 -0.13 -15.87
CA VAL A 336 -4.46 0.63 -16.87
C VAL A 336 -5.42 1.64 -16.25
N GLU A 337 -5.95 1.35 -15.05
CA GLU A 337 -6.88 2.23 -14.34
C GLU A 337 -6.17 3.42 -13.65
N ALA A 338 -4.84 3.42 -13.56
CA ALA A 338 -4.10 4.49 -12.91
C ALA A 338 -4.30 5.82 -13.66
N GLY A 339 -4.56 6.90 -12.91
CA GLY A 339 -4.70 8.27 -13.40
C GLY A 339 -3.36 8.89 -13.79
N THR A 340 -2.61 8.22 -14.65
CA THR A 340 -1.30 8.62 -15.18
C THR A 340 -1.26 8.38 -16.68
N SER A 341 -0.31 8.99 -17.38
CA SER A 341 -0.19 8.82 -18.82
C SER A 341 0.26 7.41 -19.21
N GLU A 342 -0.11 7.01 -20.43
CA GLU A 342 0.35 5.76 -21.05
C GLU A 342 1.88 5.69 -21.12
N ALA A 343 2.53 6.81 -21.43
CA ALA A 343 3.99 6.91 -21.45
C ALA A 343 4.61 6.56 -20.09
N VAL A 344 4.01 7.02 -18.99
CA VAL A 344 4.47 6.66 -17.63
C VAL A 344 4.24 5.18 -17.36
N ARG A 345 3.10 4.60 -17.72
CA ARG A 345 2.85 3.15 -17.55
C ARG A 345 3.88 2.30 -18.28
N GLN A 346 4.23 2.68 -19.51
CA GLN A 346 5.29 2.02 -20.28
C GLN A 346 6.65 2.14 -19.59
N MET A 347 7.03 3.34 -19.13
CA MET A 347 8.29 3.56 -18.41
C MET A 347 8.37 2.73 -17.11
N LEU A 348 7.25 2.60 -16.39
CA LEU A 348 7.16 1.78 -15.19
C LEU A 348 7.29 0.28 -15.50
N ALA A 349 6.70 -0.21 -16.59
CA ALA A 349 6.82 -1.60 -17.02
C ALA A 349 8.26 -2.01 -17.39
N GLU A 350 9.08 -1.05 -17.79
CA GLU A 350 10.49 -1.28 -18.15
C GLU A 350 11.46 -1.17 -16.97
N ALA A 351 11.00 -0.66 -15.82
CA ALA A 351 11.86 -0.39 -14.67
C ALA A 351 12.49 -1.67 -14.09
N GLY A 352 13.80 -1.65 -13.88
CA GLY A 352 14.55 -2.69 -13.18
C GLY A 352 14.74 -2.39 -11.70
N GLN A 353 15.36 -3.34 -10.98
CA GLN A 353 15.59 -3.25 -9.53
C GLN A 353 16.36 -1.98 -9.12
N ALA A 354 17.32 -1.55 -9.94
CA ALA A 354 18.21 -0.41 -9.63
C ALA A 354 17.74 0.92 -10.25
N ASP A 355 16.56 0.98 -10.87
CA ASP A 355 16.10 2.11 -11.67
C ASP A 355 15.35 3.19 -10.87
N VAL A 356 15.50 3.19 -9.54
CA VAL A 356 14.94 4.21 -8.64
C VAL A 356 16.04 4.94 -7.89
N ILE A 357 15.76 6.18 -7.46
CA ILE A 357 16.68 7.02 -6.68
C ILE A 357 15.89 8.04 -5.86
N MET A 358 16.49 8.55 -4.78
CA MET A 358 15.95 9.68 -4.03
C MET A 358 16.24 11.01 -4.76
N ALA A 359 15.22 11.85 -4.91
CA ALA A 359 15.32 13.20 -5.49
C ALA A 359 14.67 14.23 -4.55
N PRO A 360 15.09 15.51 -4.59
CA PRO A 360 14.44 16.58 -3.83
C PRO A 360 12.94 16.65 -4.08
N ALA A 361 12.18 16.78 -2.99
CA ALA A 361 10.73 16.95 -3.03
C ALA A 361 10.36 18.42 -3.31
N ALA A 362 9.21 18.65 -3.96
CA ALA A 362 8.72 20.01 -4.22
C ALA A 362 8.19 20.68 -2.94
N ASP A 363 7.52 19.89 -2.11
CA ASP A 363 7.13 20.22 -0.75
C ASP A 363 8.34 20.08 0.18
N MET A 364 8.50 21.04 1.09
CA MET A 364 9.64 21.09 2.02
C MET A 364 11.00 21.03 1.31
N PHE A 365 11.09 21.50 0.06
CA PHE A 365 12.32 21.59 -0.73
C PHE A 365 13.43 22.29 0.05
N GLU A 366 13.10 23.41 0.71
CA GLU A 366 14.05 24.19 1.49
C GLU A 366 14.63 23.43 2.70
N MET A 367 13.97 22.37 3.16
CA MET A 367 14.39 21.51 4.28
C MET A 367 15.17 20.27 3.82
N GLY A 368 15.36 20.08 2.51
CA GLY A 368 16.10 18.94 1.96
C GLY A 368 15.34 17.61 2.00
N VAL A 369 14.02 17.65 2.13
CA VAL A 369 13.17 16.45 2.04
C VAL A 369 13.29 15.84 0.64
N LYS A 370 13.28 14.52 0.57
CA LYS A 370 13.42 13.75 -0.67
C LYS A 370 12.25 12.79 -0.86
N VAL A 371 12.02 12.44 -2.12
CA VAL A 371 11.07 11.42 -2.58
C VAL A 371 11.80 10.38 -3.44
N GLN A 372 11.35 9.13 -3.39
CA GLN A 372 11.85 8.05 -4.21
C GLN A 372 11.14 8.02 -5.56
N VAL A 373 11.92 8.14 -6.63
CA VAL A 373 11.43 8.34 -8.00
C VAL A 373 12.12 7.42 -8.99
N LEU A 374 11.47 7.17 -10.12
CA LEU A 374 12.08 6.51 -11.27
C LEU A 374 13.20 7.37 -11.85
N LYS A 375 14.34 6.75 -12.18
CA LYS A 375 15.49 7.41 -12.82
C LYS A 375 15.74 6.94 -14.26
N ARG A 376 15.08 5.86 -14.68
CA ARG A 376 15.19 5.35 -16.05
C ARG A 376 14.21 6.08 -16.97
N GLY A 377 14.72 6.52 -18.13
CA GLY A 377 13.90 7.20 -19.15
C GLY A 377 13.54 8.66 -18.83
N THR A 378 14.02 9.21 -17.72
CA THR A 378 13.82 10.61 -17.29
C THR A 378 15.10 11.16 -16.66
N MET A 379 15.36 12.46 -16.81
CA MET A 379 16.45 13.18 -16.15
C MET A 379 15.97 13.95 -14.92
N PHE A 380 14.68 13.87 -14.57
CA PHE A 380 14.10 14.55 -13.41
C PHE A 380 14.96 14.42 -12.15
N PRO A 381 15.42 13.23 -11.71
CA PRO A 381 16.14 13.13 -10.43
C PRO A 381 17.45 13.91 -10.41
N LEU A 382 18.17 13.91 -11.54
CA LEU A 382 19.42 14.64 -11.70
C LEU A 382 19.18 16.15 -11.80
N ARG A 383 18.11 16.56 -12.49
CA ARG A 383 17.69 17.95 -12.60
C ARG A 383 17.25 18.49 -11.23
N ALA A 384 16.41 17.77 -10.51
CA ALA A 384 15.98 18.11 -9.17
C ALA A 384 17.15 18.24 -8.19
N ALA A 385 18.09 17.29 -8.19
CA ALA A 385 19.32 17.36 -7.38
C ALA A 385 20.12 18.63 -7.70
N LYS A 386 20.28 18.96 -8.99
CA LYS A 386 21.00 20.17 -9.41
C LYS A 386 20.32 21.46 -8.93
N LEU A 387 18.99 21.54 -8.98
CA LEU A 387 18.25 22.69 -8.43
C LEU A 387 18.50 22.84 -6.93
N TYR A 388 18.51 21.73 -6.19
CA TYR A 388 18.78 21.74 -4.76
C TYR A 388 20.22 22.13 -4.43
N ASP A 389 21.20 21.63 -5.19
CA ASP A 389 22.61 22.00 -5.04
C ASP A 389 22.81 23.50 -5.27
N LEU A 390 22.18 24.07 -6.31
CA LEU A 390 22.22 25.51 -6.57
C LEU A 390 21.53 26.30 -5.45
N TYR A 391 20.39 25.83 -4.94
CA TYR A 391 19.70 26.45 -3.82
C TYR A 391 20.52 26.45 -2.51
N CYS A 392 21.31 25.41 -2.28
CA CYS A 392 22.18 25.32 -1.11
C CYS A 392 23.38 26.26 -1.20
N ASN A 393 23.95 26.44 -2.40
CA ASN A 393 25.22 27.14 -2.60
C ASN A 393 25.08 28.63 -2.90
N TYR A 394 23.88 29.13 -3.20
CA TYR A 394 23.65 30.54 -3.57
C TYR A 394 22.45 31.15 -2.83
N ASP A 395 22.59 32.40 -2.37
CA ASP A 395 21.52 33.11 -1.65
C ASP A 395 20.49 33.80 -2.56
N ARG A 396 20.76 33.89 -3.86
CA ARG A 396 19.86 34.47 -4.87
C ARG A 396 20.24 33.97 -6.26
N PHE A 397 19.28 33.98 -7.18
CA PHE A 397 19.48 33.48 -8.55
C PHE A 397 20.58 34.24 -9.29
N GLU A 398 20.70 35.55 -9.06
CA GLU A 398 21.69 36.41 -9.72
C GLU A 398 23.13 36.02 -9.38
N ASN A 399 23.36 35.35 -8.25
CA ASN A 399 24.69 34.89 -7.82
C ASN A 399 25.12 33.57 -8.49
N ILE A 400 24.20 32.87 -9.17
CA ILE A 400 24.51 31.63 -9.88
C ILE A 400 25.39 31.95 -11.09
N PRO A 401 26.48 31.19 -11.35
CA PRO A 401 27.34 31.40 -12.52
C PRO A 401 26.55 31.42 -13.84
N GLU A 402 26.91 32.34 -14.74
CA GLU A 402 26.17 32.58 -15.99
C GLU A 402 25.92 31.31 -16.81
N LYS A 403 26.92 30.44 -16.91
CA LYS A 403 26.81 29.14 -17.60
C LYS A 403 25.73 28.23 -17.00
N GLN A 404 25.54 28.28 -15.68
CA GLN A 404 24.51 27.50 -14.99
C GLN A 404 23.12 28.14 -15.15
N LYS A 405 23.01 29.47 -15.08
CA LYS A 405 21.74 30.19 -15.34
C LYS A 405 21.23 29.92 -16.75
N ALA A 406 22.08 30.09 -17.76
CA ALA A 406 21.74 29.80 -19.15
C ALA A 406 21.29 28.35 -19.37
N LEU A 407 21.91 27.40 -18.65
CA LEU A 407 21.49 25.99 -18.68
C LEU A 407 20.12 25.78 -18.03
N LEU A 408 19.81 26.43 -16.91
CA LEU A 408 18.50 26.35 -16.27
C LEU A 408 17.40 26.92 -17.19
N GLU A 409 17.61 28.11 -17.73
CA GLU A 409 16.64 28.77 -18.61
C GLU A 409 16.39 27.96 -19.88
N ARG A 410 17.44 27.42 -20.51
CA ARG A 410 17.30 26.61 -21.73
C ARG A 410 16.70 25.23 -21.49
N ASP A 411 17.21 24.49 -20.49
CA ASP A 411 16.94 23.06 -20.38
C ASP A 411 15.85 22.72 -19.36
N PHE A 412 15.66 23.53 -18.31
CA PHE A 412 14.75 23.25 -17.19
C PHE A 412 13.47 24.05 -17.35
N PHE A 413 13.57 25.38 -17.31
CA PHE A 413 12.43 26.29 -17.40
C PHE A 413 11.91 26.38 -18.84
N ARG A 414 12.83 26.32 -19.82
CA ARG A 414 12.58 26.58 -21.26
C ARG A 414 12.08 27.99 -21.54
N GLN A 415 12.43 28.91 -20.65
CA GLN A 415 12.12 30.33 -20.68
C GLN A 415 13.06 31.06 -19.72
N SER A 416 13.04 32.38 -19.72
CA SER A 416 13.85 33.15 -18.78
C SER A 416 13.39 32.92 -17.34
N PHE A 417 14.30 33.08 -16.38
CA PHE A 417 13.94 33.00 -14.96
C PHE A 417 12.88 34.04 -14.59
N GLN A 418 12.90 35.21 -15.23
CA GLN A 418 11.95 36.27 -14.96
C GLN A 418 10.54 35.90 -15.45
N ASP A 419 10.41 35.25 -16.61
CA ASP A 419 9.12 34.78 -17.12
C ASP A 419 8.54 33.65 -16.25
N GLU A 420 9.38 32.71 -15.82
CA GLU A 420 9.00 31.64 -14.90
C GLU A 420 8.56 32.22 -13.53
N TRP A 421 9.24 33.26 -13.05
CA TRP A 421 8.85 33.96 -11.84
C TRP A 421 7.49 34.65 -11.99
N GLU A 422 7.20 35.31 -13.10
CA GLU A 422 5.87 35.92 -13.33
C GLU A 422 4.76 34.86 -13.34
N GLN A 423 4.98 33.70 -13.96
CA GLN A 423 4.02 32.59 -13.92
C GLN A 423 3.83 32.04 -12.51
N THR A 424 4.93 31.80 -11.78
CA THR A 424 4.91 31.36 -10.38
C THR A 424 4.15 32.35 -9.50
N LYS A 425 4.36 33.66 -9.72
CA LYS A 425 3.67 34.73 -9.00
C LYS A 425 2.17 34.73 -9.28
N ASN A 426 1.75 34.54 -10.53
CA ASN A 426 0.33 34.46 -10.89
C ASN A 426 -0.36 33.26 -10.20
N TYR A 427 0.32 32.11 -10.13
CA TYR A 427 -0.17 30.96 -9.37
C TYR A 427 -0.37 31.30 -7.88
N PHE A 428 0.66 31.82 -7.21
CA PHE A 428 0.56 32.15 -5.78
C PHE A 428 -0.38 33.33 -5.49
N ALA A 429 -0.66 34.21 -6.46
CA ALA A 429 -1.62 35.29 -6.27
C ALA A 429 -3.06 34.76 -6.01
N ILE A 430 -3.36 33.56 -6.49
CA ILE A 430 -4.65 32.88 -6.29
C ILE A 430 -4.59 31.96 -5.06
N HIS A 431 -3.49 31.22 -4.90
CA HIS A 431 -3.40 30.14 -3.90
C HIS A 431 -2.86 30.58 -2.54
N ASP A 432 -1.79 31.39 -2.50
CA ASP A 432 -1.19 31.88 -1.24
C ASP A 432 -0.37 33.18 -1.51
N PRO A 433 -1.03 34.35 -1.50
CA PRO A 433 -0.37 35.63 -1.78
C PRO A 433 0.81 35.95 -0.84
N LYS A 434 0.84 35.36 0.37
CA LYS A 434 1.90 35.58 1.36
C LYS A 434 3.26 35.09 0.85
N GLN A 435 3.29 34.08 -0.03
CA GLN A 435 4.54 33.62 -0.66
C GLN A 435 5.20 34.72 -1.50
N ILE A 436 4.39 35.54 -2.18
CA ILE A 436 4.88 36.64 -3.03
C ILE A 436 5.49 37.73 -2.15
N GLU A 437 4.82 38.08 -1.05
CA GLU A 437 5.33 39.08 -0.10
C GLU A 437 6.66 38.64 0.52
N ARG A 438 6.78 37.36 0.87
CA ARG A 438 8.02 36.78 1.38
C ARG A 438 9.13 36.80 0.32
N ALA A 439 8.81 36.43 -0.92
CA ALA A 439 9.77 36.42 -2.04
C ALA A 439 10.32 37.82 -2.35
N ARG A 440 9.51 38.89 -2.18
CA ARG A 440 9.98 40.28 -2.33
C ARG A 440 11.06 40.66 -1.31
N LYS A 441 10.98 40.14 -0.08
CA LYS A 441 11.93 40.42 1.00
C LYS A 441 13.10 39.44 1.05
N ASN A 442 12.94 38.25 0.46
CA ASN A 442 13.91 37.17 0.51
C ASN A 442 14.18 36.62 -0.90
N PRO A 443 15.26 37.07 -1.57
CA PRO A 443 15.66 36.57 -2.89
C PRO A 443 15.90 35.05 -2.95
N ARG A 444 16.34 34.45 -1.84
CA ARG A 444 16.52 33.00 -1.74
C ARG A 444 15.18 32.26 -1.81
N HIS A 445 14.15 32.83 -1.18
CA HIS A 445 12.77 32.33 -1.26
C HIS A 445 12.18 32.50 -2.66
N LYS A 446 12.44 33.63 -3.34
CA LYS A 446 12.05 33.80 -4.76
C LYS A 446 12.64 32.67 -5.63
N MET A 447 13.93 32.37 -5.44
CA MET A 447 14.61 31.30 -6.14
C MET A 447 14.01 29.92 -5.79
N SER A 448 13.70 29.64 -4.53
CA SER A 448 13.08 28.37 -4.14
C SER A 448 11.70 28.19 -4.76
N LEU A 449 10.86 29.22 -4.82
CA LEU A 449 9.53 29.15 -5.44
C LEU A 449 9.63 28.79 -6.94
N VAL A 450 10.56 29.40 -7.67
CA VAL A 450 10.79 29.08 -9.09
C VAL A 450 11.31 27.66 -9.27
N PHE A 451 12.26 27.22 -8.44
CA PHE A 451 12.76 25.83 -8.53
C PHE A 451 11.65 24.82 -8.20
N ARG A 452 10.82 25.12 -7.20
CA ARG A 452 9.67 24.30 -6.82
C ARG A 452 8.58 24.29 -7.88
N SER A 453 8.42 25.36 -8.67
CA SER A 453 7.53 25.36 -9.85
C SER A 453 7.91 24.23 -10.81
N TYR A 454 9.20 24.10 -11.17
CA TYR A 454 9.67 22.99 -11.99
C TYR A 454 9.39 21.61 -11.35
N LEU A 455 9.70 21.44 -10.06
CA LEU A 455 9.45 20.18 -9.35
C LEU A 455 7.95 19.83 -9.26
N GLY A 456 7.07 20.81 -9.08
CA GLY A 456 5.63 20.59 -9.08
C GLY A 456 5.12 20.22 -10.47
N GLN A 457 5.53 20.99 -11.49
CA GLN A 457 5.12 20.76 -12.87
C GLN A 457 5.62 19.43 -13.44
N SER A 458 6.79 18.93 -13.00
CA SER A 458 7.30 17.62 -13.44
C SER A 458 6.39 16.44 -13.14
N SER A 459 5.62 16.51 -12.04
CA SER A 459 4.59 15.51 -11.73
C SER A 459 3.38 15.67 -12.65
N ASN A 460 2.97 16.92 -12.92
CA ASN A 460 1.84 17.21 -13.81
C ASN A 460 2.11 16.79 -15.26
N TRP A 461 3.31 17.07 -15.79
CA TRP A 461 3.71 16.64 -17.14
C TRP A 461 3.70 15.11 -17.27
N ALA A 462 4.14 14.40 -16.24
CA ALA A 462 4.10 12.94 -16.22
C ALA A 462 2.66 12.40 -16.26
N ASN A 463 1.76 12.98 -15.45
CA ASN A 463 0.37 12.57 -15.37
C ASN A 463 -0.40 12.89 -16.67
N SER A 464 -0.22 14.08 -17.24
CA SER A 464 -0.87 14.48 -18.49
C SER A 464 -0.25 13.85 -19.73
N GLY A 465 1.00 13.39 -19.64
CA GLY A 465 1.71 12.77 -20.75
C GLY A 465 2.23 13.78 -21.77
N ASP A 466 2.61 14.99 -21.35
CA ASP A 466 3.18 16.01 -22.24
C ASP A 466 4.47 15.50 -22.95
N PRO A 467 4.40 15.18 -24.26
CA PRO A 467 5.51 14.58 -24.97
C PRO A 467 6.72 15.51 -25.06
N SER A 468 6.51 16.83 -24.98
CA SER A 468 7.60 17.80 -24.99
C SER A 468 8.42 17.75 -23.70
N ARG A 469 7.85 17.23 -22.61
CA ARG A 469 8.42 17.20 -21.25
C ARG A 469 8.79 15.79 -20.76
N LYS A 470 8.78 14.77 -21.62
CA LYS A 470 9.09 13.37 -21.23
C LYS A 470 10.37 13.22 -20.39
N ILE A 471 11.44 13.94 -20.73
CA ILE A 471 12.72 13.88 -20.00
C ILE A 471 12.67 14.53 -18.61
N ASP A 472 11.61 15.29 -18.33
CA ASP A 472 11.35 16.00 -17.08
C ASP A 472 10.33 15.28 -16.19
N TYR A 473 9.80 14.13 -16.61
CA TYR A 473 8.76 13.43 -15.84
C TYR A 473 9.25 13.03 -14.46
N GLN A 474 8.54 13.49 -13.44
CA GLN A 474 8.66 12.98 -12.08
C GLN A 474 7.67 11.84 -11.89
N ILE A 475 8.18 10.65 -11.64
CA ILE A 475 7.36 9.44 -11.45
C ILE A 475 7.75 8.84 -10.10
N TRP A 476 6.84 8.90 -9.13
CA TRP A 476 7.05 8.34 -7.79
C TRP A 476 7.02 6.81 -7.84
N CYS A 477 8.16 6.18 -7.63
CA CYS A 477 8.31 4.75 -7.82
C CYS A 477 9.38 4.21 -6.87
N GLY A 478 9.08 3.12 -6.18
CA GLY A 478 10.01 2.39 -5.33
C GLY A 478 10.53 1.11 -5.99
N PRO A 479 11.50 0.41 -5.35
CA PRO A 479 12.11 -0.81 -5.90
C PRO A 479 11.11 -1.96 -6.10
N ALA A 480 9.93 -1.88 -5.44
CA ALA A 480 8.78 -2.74 -5.67
C ALA A 480 8.45 -2.91 -7.16
N MET A 481 8.52 -1.85 -7.98
CA MET A 481 8.23 -1.97 -9.42
C MET A 481 9.21 -2.89 -10.13
N GLY A 482 10.51 -2.76 -9.86
CA GLY A 482 11.53 -3.62 -10.46
C GLY A 482 11.39 -5.08 -10.05
N ALA A 483 11.03 -5.34 -8.78
CA ALA A 483 10.75 -6.69 -8.30
C ALA A 483 9.50 -7.30 -8.98
N PHE A 484 8.43 -6.52 -9.11
CA PHE A 484 7.23 -6.93 -9.84
C PHE A 484 7.55 -7.25 -11.31
N ASN A 485 8.23 -6.34 -12.02
CA ASN A 485 8.60 -6.52 -13.43
C ASN A 485 9.45 -7.78 -13.63
N GLN A 486 10.39 -8.06 -12.73
CA GLN A 486 11.19 -9.28 -12.79
C GLN A 486 10.37 -10.55 -12.57
N TRP A 487 9.38 -10.51 -11.67
CA TRP A 487 8.49 -11.65 -11.42
C TRP A 487 7.52 -11.89 -12.59
N VAL A 488 6.98 -10.84 -13.21
CA VAL A 488 6.03 -10.99 -14.34
C VAL A 488 6.68 -11.20 -15.70
N LYS A 489 8.02 -11.14 -15.79
CA LYS A 489 8.76 -11.31 -17.04
C LYS A 489 8.42 -12.62 -17.73
N GLY A 490 8.13 -12.58 -19.02
CA GLY A 490 7.72 -13.69 -19.86
C GLY A 490 6.24 -14.09 -19.70
N SER A 491 5.47 -13.40 -18.85
CA SER A 491 4.04 -13.64 -18.66
C SER A 491 3.19 -12.58 -19.37
N PHE A 492 1.87 -12.76 -19.37
CA PHE A 492 0.95 -11.76 -19.93
C PHE A 492 1.02 -10.41 -19.19
N LEU A 493 1.33 -10.38 -17.89
CA LEU A 493 1.47 -9.15 -17.10
C LEU A 493 2.76 -8.36 -17.39
N GLU A 494 3.70 -8.90 -18.17
CA GLU A 494 4.87 -8.15 -18.63
C GLU A 494 4.43 -6.88 -19.38
N LYS A 495 3.40 -7.03 -20.22
CA LYS A 495 2.81 -5.96 -21.02
C LYS A 495 1.94 -5.04 -20.16
N PRO A 496 2.16 -3.72 -20.15
CA PRO A 496 1.40 -2.78 -19.31
C PRO A 496 -0.09 -2.75 -19.62
N GLU A 497 -0.51 -2.97 -20.86
CA GLU A 497 -1.92 -3.03 -21.26
C GLU A 497 -2.70 -4.18 -20.61
N ASN A 498 -2.00 -5.20 -20.10
CA ASN A 498 -2.61 -6.33 -19.40
C ASN A 498 -2.61 -6.16 -17.88
N ARG A 499 -2.05 -5.05 -17.36
CA ARG A 499 -1.97 -4.79 -15.91
C ARG A 499 -3.27 -4.15 -15.45
N GLU A 500 -4.24 -4.98 -15.10
CA GLU A 500 -5.45 -4.54 -14.40
C GLU A 500 -5.24 -4.62 -12.89
N THR A 501 -5.78 -3.64 -12.17
CA THR A 501 -5.57 -3.49 -10.72
C THR A 501 -5.95 -4.76 -9.95
N VAL A 502 -7.10 -5.36 -10.27
CA VAL A 502 -7.60 -6.58 -9.61
C VAL A 502 -6.79 -7.81 -10.01
N SER A 503 -6.46 -7.94 -11.30
CA SER A 503 -5.63 -9.04 -11.82
C SER A 503 -4.26 -9.07 -11.14
N VAL A 504 -3.62 -7.91 -10.95
CA VAL A 504 -2.36 -7.80 -10.21
C VAL A 504 -2.54 -8.21 -8.75
N ALA A 505 -3.55 -7.66 -8.06
CA ALA A 505 -3.78 -7.95 -6.65
C ALA A 505 -4.06 -9.45 -6.39
N MET A 506 -4.90 -10.07 -7.21
CA MET A 506 -5.24 -11.49 -7.07
C MET A 506 -4.06 -12.41 -7.36
N ASN A 507 -3.22 -12.08 -8.34
CA ASN A 507 -2.00 -12.85 -8.57
C ASN A 507 -1.04 -12.78 -7.36
N LEU A 508 -0.95 -11.64 -6.68
CA LEU A 508 -0.15 -11.52 -5.45
C LEU A 508 -0.74 -12.37 -4.31
N LEU A 509 -2.04 -12.32 -4.08
CA LEU A 509 -2.68 -13.04 -2.97
C LEU A 509 -2.74 -14.57 -3.19
N CYS A 510 -3.11 -15.01 -4.39
CA CYS A 510 -3.08 -16.44 -4.75
C CYS A 510 -1.65 -16.97 -4.70
N GLY A 511 -0.69 -16.23 -5.27
CA GLY A 511 0.71 -16.58 -5.19
C GLY A 511 1.24 -16.62 -3.75
N ALA A 512 0.84 -15.68 -2.89
CA ALA A 512 1.24 -15.66 -1.49
C ALA A 512 0.72 -16.88 -0.73
N SER A 513 -0.48 -17.35 -1.07
CA SER A 513 -1.05 -18.59 -0.56
C SER A 513 -0.19 -19.78 -0.95
N VAL A 514 0.18 -19.89 -2.23
CA VAL A 514 1.08 -20.93 -2.75
C VAL A 514 2.45 -20.90 -2.05
N ALA A 515 3.07 -19.72 -1.95
CA ALA A 515 4.37 -19.55 -1.29
C ALA A 515 4.32 -19.94 0.20
N THR A 516 3.25 -19.57 0.90
CA THR A 516 3.01 -19.96 2.30
C THR A 516 2.88 -21.47 2.44
N ARG A 517 2.07 -22.12 1.60
CA ARG A 517 1.87 -23.58 1.61
C ARG A 517 3.18 -24.34 1.35
N ILE A 518 4.00 -23.86 0.43
CA ILE A 518 5.35 -24.39 0.18
C ILE A 518 6.23 -24.28 1.42
N ASN A 519 6.21 -23.13 2.10
CA ASN A 519 6.99 -22.95 3.32
C ASN A 519 6.51 -23.85 4.45
N TRP A 520 5.20 -24.13 4.57
CA TRP A 520 4.68 -25.10 5.52
C TRP A 520 5.15 -26.53 5.24
N LEU A 521 5.26 -26.94 3.98
CA LEU A 521 5.86 -28.24 3.62
C LEU A 521 7.33 -28.29 4.03
N ARG A 522 8.11 -27.25 3.72
CA ARG A 522 9.52 -27.15 4.10
C ARG A 522 9.72 -27.19 5.62
N ASN A 523 8.88 -26.47 6.36
CA ASN A 523 8.92 -26.43 7.83
C ASN A 523 8.54 -27.77 8.49
N GLN A 524 7.92 -28.68 7.74
CA GLN A 524 7.66 -30.05 8.17
C GLN A 524 8.81 -31.02 7.84
N GLY A 525 9.91 -30.53 7.23
CA GLY A 525 11.08 -31.32 6.85
C GLY A 525 11.01 -31.93 5.46
N VAL A 526 10.04 -31.52 4.63
CA VAL A 526 9.90 -32.02 3.25
C VAL A 526 10.98 -31.40 2.35
N VAL A 527 11.75 -32.25 1.68
CA VAL A 527 12.63 -31.84 0.60
C VAL A 527 11.83 -31.78 -0.70
N LEU A 528 11.47 -30.57 -1.11
CA LEU A 528 10.71 -30.34 -2.33
C LEU A 528 11.63 -30.23 -3.56
N PRO A 529 11.25 -30.81 -4.70
CA PRO A 529 11.93 -30.57 -5.98
C PRO A 529 12.04 -29.08 -6.31
N ALA A 530 13.10 -28.73 -7.03
CA ALA A 530 13.29 -27.36 -7.49
C ALA A 530 12.08 -26.90 -8.32
N ARG A 531 11.72 -25.62 -8.20
CA ARG A 531 10.65 -24.97 -8.97
C ARG A 531 9.20 -25.38 -8.65
N ILE A 532 8.96 -26.35 -7.77
CA ILE A 532 7.60 -26.83 -7.48
C ILE A 532 6.67 -25.72 -6.97
N GLY A 533 7.23 -24.78 -6.19
CA GLY A 533 6.54 -23.63 -5.62
C GLY A 533 6.54 -22.36 -6.47
N ILE A 534 7.08 -22.38 -7.70
CA ILE A 534 7.08 -21.18 -8.55
C ILE A 534 5.65 -20.92 -9.00
N PHE A 535 5.11 -19.80 -8.54
CA PHE A 535 3.83 -19.24 -8.99
C PHE A 535 4.08 -18.26 -10.14
N SER A 536 3.55 -18.60 -11.31
CA SER A 536 3.58 -17.73 -12.49
C SER A 536 2.27 -16.96 -12.58
N PRO A 537 2.28 -15.69 -13.05
CA PRO A 537 1.06 -14.93 -13.23
C PRO A 537 0.05 -15.65 -14.14
N MET A 538 -1.22 -15.62 -13.76
CA MET A 538 -2.35 -16.18 -14.49
C MET A 538 -3.42 -15.11 -14.73
N PRO A 539 -4.18 -15.18 -15.84
CA PRO A 539 -5.40 -14.40 -16.03
C PRO A 539 -6.35 -14.52 -14.84
N LEU A 540 -7.12 -13.46 -14.56
CA LEU A 540 -7.99 -13.41 -13.39
C LEU A 540 -9.01 -14.56 -13.36
N GLN A 541 -9.57 -14.93 -14.52
CA GLN A 541 -10.53 -16.04 -14.62
C GLN A 541 -9.93 -17.36 -14.11
N ASP A 542 -8.71 -17.68 -14.56
CA ASP A 542 -7.99 -18.90 -14.16
C ASP A 542 -7.68 -18.90 -12.65
N LEU A 543 -7.40 -17.72 -12.06
CA LEU A 543 -7.21 -17.61 -10.61
C LEU A 543 -8.48 -17.89 -9.83
N LEU A 544 -9.63 -17.44 -10.32
CA LEU A 544 -10.92 -17.66 -9.66
C LEU A 544 -11.27 -19.15 -9.65
N GLU A 545 -10.93 -19.88 -10.71
CA GLU A 545 -11.09 -21.35 -10.76
C GLU A 545 -10.21 -22.08 -9.72
N LEU A 546 -9.03 -21.53 -9.37
CA LEU A 546 -8.18 -22.09 -8.30
C LEU A 546 -8.72 -21.84 -6.90
N THR A 547 -9.60 -20.85 -6.75
CA THR A 547 -10.25 -20.48 -5.48
C THR A 547 -11.61 -21.14 -5.29
N ASP A 548 -12.24 -21.63 -6.35
CA ASP A 548 -13.54 -22.29 -6.28
C ASP A 548 -13.41 -23.73 -5.76
N ASP A 549 -14.19 -24.02 -4.71
CA ASP A 549 -14.18 -25.32 -4.02
C ASP A 549 -14.99 -26.40 -4.77
N SER A 550 -15.70 -26.02 -5.84
CA SER A 550 -16.61 -26.88 -6.61
C SER A 550 -15.93 -27.79 -7.64
N ALA A 551 -14.60 -27.77 -7.75
CA ALA A 551 -13.83 -28.62 -8.68
C ALA A 551 -13.30 -29.92 -8.02
N GLY A 552 -14.01 -30.43 -7.02
CA GLY A 552 -13.69 -31.64 -6.25
C GLY A 552 -14.56 -32.83 -6.62
#